data_AF-A0A7T0LJI8-F1
#
_entry.id   AF-A0A7T0LJI8-F1
#
_cell.length_a   1.000
_cell.length_b   1.000
_cell.length_c   1.000
_cell.angle_alpha   90.00
_cell.angle_beta   90.00
_cell.angle_gamma   90.00
#
_symmetry.space_group_name_H-M   'P 1'
#
loop_
_entity.id
_entity.type
_entity.pdbx_description
1 polymer ?
#
loop_
_entity_poly.entity_id
_entity_poly.type
_entity_poly.pdbx_seq_one_letter_code
_entity_poly.pdbx_strand_id
1 'polypeptide(L)'
;MTVAPHHPLLSRRHALALPLVAGAAHALAACGARDTTDPQAGASSPTAPEPSAAQAPSAAATAGAPVSVRLTGALGGHTLDVRLGPLVRVDASSSVLPFHVERPADDPNQEWLLSPSFDWAGPSDEYGLRWMRLIDPLSSRVWRSTATRDAVHGGAIDVGEARDYYATFGGVDPDVESVVVMLNQSGFVPTAVIDLEQAQDPDLLRQVLDDAEPASGRLEPLALEHYTEAVNRSASGLTTKDAVTVTVSNDVSFATDSAELTSQADTILQGVADSLASYPDGGALSVVGHTDDVADDAYNQALSERRAQAVWDRLTQLTDLSAWSSSVTGKGESEPRQEGTSEEARAANRRVEIVIAPTAGTDGHGSRGLSSDTAPPAPAGPSAPGPQGVSVARASDGESLTITLEQVVRRGGLLFGEFVISDMSDNASLSSWFTDNRGWGLDNARGESVGVASIQAASGVTLLSGGSYVFPVDYLPPGADGRRPLADLYLASLGAGTTGRVCVVWPDTGEDTVIVDRPADSSIDAANTPWRLTDVPVVAG
;
A
#
# COMPACT_ATOMS: atom_id res chain seq x y z
N MET A 1 -22.12 -50.77 39.18
CA MET A 1 -22.94 -50.60 37.96
C MET A 1 -23.06 -49.09 37.75
N THR A 2 -22.13 -48.46 37.03
CA THR A 2 -22.03 -48.33 35.54
C THR A 2 -22.96 -47.23 35.01
N VAL A 3 -22.60 -46.30 34.13
CA VAL A 3 -21.42 -46.01 33.29
C VAL A 3 -21.68 -44.63 32.63
N ALA A 4 -20.65 -43.84 32.34
CA ALA A 4 -20.70 -42.68 31.44
C ALA A 4 -20.39 -43.09 29.98
N PRO A 5 -20.73 -42.30 28.96
CA PRO A 5 -19.78 -42.08 27.85
C PRO A 5 -19.76 -40.61 27.39
N HIS A 6 -18.58 -39.96 27.31
CA HIS A 6 -17.55 -39.97 26.25
C HIS A 6 -17.76 -38.93 25.13
N HIS A 7 -16.90 -37.91 25.14
CA HIS A 7 -16.55 -37.05 24.01
C HIS A 7 -15.78 -37.83 22.93
N PRO A 8 -15.89 -37.49 21.64
CA PRO A 8 -14.96 -37.97 20.63
C PRO A 8 -13.74 -37.04 20.53
N LEU A 9 -12.57 -37.64 20.71
CA LEU A 9 -11.28 -37.16 20.21
C LEU A 9 -11.24 -37.40 18.69
N LEU A 10 -10.79 -36.42 17.89
CA LEU A 10 -10.37 -36.65 16.51
C LEU A 10 -8.88 -36.39 16.37
N SER A 11 -8.20 -37.41 15.87
CA SER A 11 -6.76 -37.55 15.67
C SER A 11 -6.40 -37.28 14.21
N ARG A 12 -5.38 -36.42 14.02
CA ARG A 12 -4.24 -36.48 13.07
C ARG A 12 -4.38 -37.19 11.70
N ARG A 13 -3.82 -36.48 10.71
CA ARG A 13 -3.22 -36.87 9.41
C ARG A 13 -4.16 -36.94 8.20
N HIS A 14 -4.19 -35.87 7.42
CA HIS A 14 -4.22 -35.94 5.95
C HIS A 14 -3.17 -34.96 5.42
N ALA A 15 -2.07 -35.52 4.92
CA ALA A 15 -1.13 -34.81 4.07
C ALA A 15 -1.78 -34.68 2.68
N LEU A 16 -2.09 -33.46 2.26
CA LEU A 16 -2.48 -33.18 0.88
C LEU A 16 -1.21 -32.85 0.11
N ALA A 17 -0.88 -33.75 -0.82
CA ALA A 17 0.21 -33.62 -1.77
C ALA A 17 -0.13 -32.50 -2.78
N LEU A 18 0.75 -31.50 -2.87
CA LEU A 18 0.78 -30.56 -3.99
C LEU A 18 1.38 -31.26 -5.22
N PRO A 19 0.77 -31.15 -6.42
CA PRO A 19 1.40 -31.60 -7.65
C PRO A 19 2.50 -30.61 -8.06
N LEU A 20 3.74 -31.09 -8.10
CA LEU A 20 4.88 -30.48 -8.79
C LEU A 20 4.54 -30.39 -10.29
N VAL A 21 4.30 -29.18 -10.80
CA VAL A 21 4.33 -28.91 -12.24
C VAL A 21 5.77 -28.62 -12.63
N ALA A 22 6.44 -29.62 -13.19
CA ALA A 22 7.74 -29.49 -13.81
C ALA A 22 7.57 -28.88 -15.22
N GLY A 23 7.96 -27.61 -15.39
CA GLY A 23 8.11 -26.96 -16.69
C GLY A 23 9.41 -27.38 -17.36
N ALA A 24 9.29 -28.00 -18.54
CA ALA A 24 10.38 -28.59 -19.29
C ALA A 24 11.35 -27.54 -19.87
N ALA A 25 12.65 -27.77 -19.68
CA ALA A 25 13.72 -27.10 -20.39
C ALA A 25 13.74 -27.55 -21.87
N HIS A 26 13.66 -26.60 -22.80
CA HIS A 26 14.03 -26.83 -24.19
C HIS A 26 15.41 -26.24 -24.47
N ALA A 27 16.40 -27.13 -24.40
CA ALA A 27 17.72 -26.92 -24.97
C ALA A 27 17.64 -27.09 -26.50
N LEU A 28 17.98 -26.07 -27.26
CA LEU A 28 18.34 -26.19 -28.67
C LEU A 28 19.84 -25.96 -28.81
N ALA A 29 20.55 -27.05 -29.07
CA ALA A 29 21.92 -27.04 -29.56
C ALA A 29 21.91 -26.98 -31.08
N ALA A 30 22.68 -26.07 -31.68
CA ALA A 30 23.13 -26.17 -33.07
C ALA A 30 24.62 -25.83 -33.14
N CYS A 31 25.40 -26.78 -33.66
CA CYS A 31 26.84 -26.71 -33.86
C CYS A 31 27.20 -26.12 -35.24
N GLY A 32 28.28 -25.34 -35.30
CA GLY A 32 29.37 -25.61 -36.26
C GLY A 32 29.74 -24.58 -37.34
N ALA A 33 30.79 -23.80 -37.03
CA ALA A 33 32.05 -23.63 -37.79
C ALA A 33 32.27 -22.48 -38.83
N ARG A 34 33.30 -21.66 -38.49
CA ARG A 34 34.38 -21.01 -39.30
C ARG A 34 33.96 -19.89 -40.28
N ASP A 35 34.69 -18.79 -40.49
CA ASP A 35 36.12 -18.48 -40.32
C ASP A 35 36.37 -16.96 -40.20
N THR A 36 37.51 -16.63 -39.58
CA THR A 36 38.36 -15.41 -39.56
C THR A 36 38.00 -14.14 -40.36
N THR A 37 38.09 -12.96 -39.71
CA THR A 37 39.14 -11.92 -39.93
C THR A 37 38.86 -10.64 -39.11
N ASP A 38 39.90 -10.13 -38.43
CA ASP A 38 40.07 -8.75 -37.94
C ASP A 38 41.25 -8.18 -38.76
N PRO A 39 41.30 -6.89 -39.14
CA PRO A 39 41.79 -5.85 -38.21
C PRO A 39 41.18 -4.43 -38.36
N GLN A 40 41.11 -3.76 -37.21
CA GLN A 40 41.50 -2.38 -36.92
C GLN A 40 40.69 -1.14 -37.38
N ALA A 41 40.44 -0.32 -36.36
CA ALA A 41 40.62 1.14 -36.26
C ALA A 41 39.50 2.08 -36.77
N GLY A 42 38.99 2.89 -35.83
CA GLY A 42 38.16 4.05 -36.13
C GLY A 42 37.51 4.63 -34.87
N ALA A 43 38.27 5.38 -34.08
CA ALA A 43 37.74 6.21 -33.01
C ALA A 43 36.83 7.30 -33.59
N SER A 44 35.60 7.41 -33.08
CA SER A 44 34.76 8.60 -33.24
C SER A 44 33.69 8.59 -32.14
N SER A 45 33.83 9.51 -31.18
CA SER A 45 32.78 9.86 -30.23
C SER A 45 31.58 10.47 -30.97
N PRO A 46 30.35 10.22 -30.50
CA PRO A 46 29.31 11.23 -30.57
C PRO A 46 28.77 11.56 -29.18
N THR A 47 28.95 12.82 -28.83
CA THR A 47 28.11 13.70 -28.01
C THR A 47 26.80 13.10 -27.48
N ALA A 48 26.66 13.08 -26.16
CA ALA A 48 25.41 12.80 -25.46
C ALA A 48 24.35 13.88 -25.76
N PRO A 49 23.07 13.54 -25.96
CA PRO A 49 22.00 14.51 -25.93
C PRO A 49 21.66 14.87 -24.48
N GLU A 50 21.58 16.17 -24.19
CA GLU A 50 21.06 16.70 -22.92
C GLU A 50 19.59 16.25 -22.72
N PRO A 51 19.17 15.88 -21.50
CA PRO A 51 17.77 15.58 -21.24
C PRO A 51 16.97 16.90 -21.27
N SER A 52 16.05 16.99 -22.24
CA SER A 52 15.04 18.04 -22.29
C SER A 52 14.11 17.88 -21.08
N ALA A 53 14.11 18.88 -20.20
CA ALA A 53 13.17 18.98 -19.09
C ALA A 53 11.73 18.83 -19.61
N ALA A 54 11.01 17.82 -19.13
CA ALA A 54 9.58 17.69 -19.34
C ALA A 54 8.89 18.86 -18.62
N GLN A 55 8.29 19.75 -19.40
CA GLN A 55 7.46 20.84 -18.89
C GLN A 55 6.21 20.24 -18.23
N ALA A 56 6.05 20.48 -16.93
CA ALA A 56 4.81 20.17 -16.21
C ALA A 56 3.62 20.88 -16.87
N PRO A 57 2.50 20.19 -17.15
CA PRO A 57 1.33 20.82 -17.73
C PRO A 57 0.64 21.70 -16.68
N SER A 58 0.88 23.01 -16.75
CA SER A 58 0.00 24.01 -16.16
C SER A 58 -1.07 24.36 -17.19
N ALA A 59 -2.25 23.76 -17.05
CA ALA A 59 -3.46 24.22 -17.71
C ALA A 59 -4.66 23.85 -16.85
N ALA A 60 -5.37 24.87 -16.36
CA ALA A 60 -6.68 24.70 -15.73
C ALA A 60 -7.59 23.93 -16.70
N ALA A 61 -7.89 22.68 -16.36
CA ALA A 61 -8.74 21.81 -17.14
C ALA A 61 -10.16 22.39 -17.19
N THR A 62 -10.72 22.50 -18.40
CA THR A 62 -12.15 22.73 -18.58
C THR A 62 -12.87 21.56 -17.91
N ALA A 63 -13.82 21.84 -17.01
CA ALA A 63 -14.59 20.82 -16.31
C ALA A 63 -15.14 19.79 -17.32
N GLY A 64 -14.73 18.52 -17.20
CA GLY A 64 -15.19 17.41 -18.02
C GLY A 64 -14.39 17.07 -19.29
N ALA A 65 -13.30 17.78 -19.61
CA ALA A 65 -12.46 17.41 -20.75
C ALA A 65 -11.65 16.12 -20.47
N PRO A 66 -11.47 15.23 -21.48
CA PRO A 66 -10.63 14.05 -21.32
C PRO A 66 -9.16 14.43 -21.11
N VAL A 67 -8.47 13.64 -20.29
CA VAL A 67 -7.04 13.78 -19.99
C VAL A 67 -6.25 12.80 -20.82
N SER A 68 -5.32 13.30 -21.63
CA SER A 68 -4.38 12.47 -22.40
C SER A 68 -3.04 12.37 -21.68
N VAL A 69 -2.54 11.16 -21.53
CA VAL A 69 -1.25 10.85 -20.91
C VAL A 69 -0.52 9.80 -21.74
N ARG A 70 0.77 10.04 -21.96
CA ARG A 70 1.67 9.01 -22.51
C ARG A 70 2.36 8.31 -21.35
N LEU A 71 2.10 7.02 -21.21
CA LEU A 71 2.63 6.17 -20.15
C LEU A 71 3.82 5.40 -20.70
N THR A 72 5.01 5.64 -20.16
CA THR A 72 6.24 4.91 -20.53
C THR A 72 6.64 3.95 -19.41
N GLY A 73 6.98 2.72 -19.77
CA GLY A 73 7.34 1.67 -18.79
C GLY A 73 6.13 1.10 -18.04
N ALA A 74 4.93 1.23 -18.62
CA ALA A 74 3.70 0.73 -18.05
C ALA A 74 3.60 -0.81 -18.18
N LEU A 75 2.93 -1.48 -17.24
CA LEU A 75 2.51 -2.89 -17.39
C LEU A 75 3.60 -3.85 -17.92
N GLY A 76 4.77 -3.90 -17.29
CA GLY A 76 5.88 -4.75 -17.77
C GLY A 76 6.67 -4.13 -18.93
N GLY A 77 6.71 -2.81 -19.01
CA GLY A 77 7.63 -2.06 -19.87
C GLY A 77 7.03 -1.49 -21.15
N HIS A 78 5.72 -1.59 -21.34
CA HIS A 78 5.02 -1.02 -22.49
C HIS A 78 5.06 0.52 -22.51
N THR A 79 5.02 1.08 -23.72
CA THR A 79 4.63 2.49 -23.92
C THR A 79 3.22 2.55 -24.46
N LEU A 80 2.36 3.38 -23.86
CA LEU A 80 0.93 3.49 -24.17
C LEU A 80 0.50 4.95 -24.23
N ASP A 81 -0.33 5.31 -25.21
CA ASP A 81 -1.01 6.59 -25.26
C ASP A 81 -2.45 6.39 -24.74
N VAL A 82 -2.74 6.93 -23.55
CA VAL A 82 -4.02 6.76 -22.87
C VAL A 82 -4.77 8.07 -22.82
N ARG A 83 -6.05 8.04 -23.19
CA ARG A 83 -6.97 9.18 -23.04
C ARG A 83 -8.12 8.77 -22.12
N LEU A 84 -8.07 9.25 -20.89
CA LEU A 84 -9.10 9.05 -19.88
C LEU A 84 -10.21 10.09 -20.07
N GLY A 85 -11.46 9.64 -20.22
CA GLY A 85 -12.62 10.53 -20.12
C GLY A 85 -12.90 10.92 -18.67
N PRO A 86 -13.85 11.86 -18.44
CA PRO A 86 -14.34 12.11 -17.09
C PRO A 86 -15.03 10.85 -16.54
N LEU A 87 -14.98 10.68 -15.22
CA LEU A 87 -15.80 9.68 -14.54
C LEU A 87 -17.26 10.16 -14.59
N VAL A 88 -18.16 9.30 -15.06
CA VAL A 88 -19.57 9.64 -15.21
C VAL A 88 -20.40 8.96 -14.14
N ARG A 89 -21.13 9.73 -13.32
CA ARG A 89 -22.18 9.19 -12.44
C ARG A 89 -23.34 8.74 -13.31
N VAL A 90 -23.61 7.43 -13.37
CA VAL A 90 -24.72 6.89 -14.16
C VAL A 90 -26.01 6.88 -13.34
N ASP A 91 -25.91 6.52 -12.07
CA ASP A 91 -26.98 6.59 -11.08
C ASP A 91 -26.39 6.77 -9.66
N ALA A 92 -27.25 6.76 -8.63
CA ALA A 92 -26.84 6.96 -7.24
C ALA A 92 -25.86 5.90 -6.71
N SER A 93 -25.82 4.73 -7.33
CA SER A 93 -25.07 3.55 -6.89
C SER A 93 -23.91 3.17 -7.83
N SER A 94 -23.82 3.80 -9.01
CA SER A 94 -22.91 3.36 -10.06
C SER A 94 -22.31 4.51 -10.86
N SER A 95 -21.06 4.34 -11.24
CA SER A 95 -20.33 5.25 -12.14
C SER A 95 -19.53 4.47 -13.19
N VAL A 96 -19.23 5.13 -14.32
CA VAL A 96 -18.48 4.54 -15.43
C VAL A 96 -17.37 5.48 -15.85
N LEU A 97 -16.16 4.93 -16.01
CA LEU A 97 -14.99 5.63 -16.50
C LEU A 97 -14.64 5.15 -17.92
N PRO A 98 -15.00 5.91 -18.96
CA PRO A 98 -14.57 5.64 -20.33
C PRO A 98 -13.10 6.01 -20.52
N PHE A 99 -12.33 5.18 -21.21
CA PHE A 99 -10.94 5.48 -21.55
C PHE A 99 -10.51 4.82 -22.85
N HIS A 100 -9.63 5.48 -23.57
CA HIS A 100 -9.09 5.03 -24.83
C HIS A 100 -7.61 4.70 -24.66
N VAL A 101 -7.18 3.55 -25.19
CA VAL A 101 -5.78 3.12 -25.14
C VAL A 101 -5.30 2.85 -26.56
N GLU A 102 -4.23 3.51 -26.94
CA GLU A 102 -3.44 3.20 -28.12
C GLU A 102 -2.11 2.57 -27.70
N ARG A 103 -1.75 1.46 -28.36
CA ARG A 103 -0.41 0.88 -28.27
C ARG A 103 0.41 1.36 -29.46
N PRO A 104 1.25 2.40 -29.32
CA PRO A 104 1.96 2.98 -30.45
C PRO A 104 2.98 2.01 -31.06
N ALA A 105 3.35 2.27 -32.32
CA ALA A 105 4.29 1.44 -33.06
C ALA A 105 5.71 1.42 -32.47
N ASP A 106 6.06 2.39 -31.63
CA ASP A 106 7.36 2.53 -30.97
C ASP A 106 7.40 1.93 -29.55
N ASP A 107 6.38 1.16 -29.17
CA ASP A 107 6.38 0.41 -27.91
C ASP A 107 7.62 -0.50 -27.80
N PRO A 108 8.51 -0.34 -26.79
CA PRO A 108 9.70 -1.17 -26.69
C PRO A 108 9.39 -2.64 -26.36
N ASN A 109 8.21 -2.93 -25.79
CA ASN A 109 7.80 -4.30 -25.51
C ASN A 109 6.85 -4.81 -26.61
N GLN A 110 7.41 -5.53 -27.59
CA GLN A 110 6.66 -6.02 -28.77
C GLN A 110 6.16 -7.46 -28.63
N GLU A 111 6.60 -8.21 -27.62
CA GLU A 111 6.35 -9.66 -27.51
C GLU A 111 5.13 -10.00 -26.67
N TRP A 112 4.75 -9.14 -25.73
CA TRP A 112 3.65 -9.40 -24.80
C TRP A 112 2.33 -8.89 -25.37
N LEU A 113 1.31 -9.74 -25.32
CA LEU A 113 -0.06 -9.37 -25.62
C LEU A 113 -0.59 -8.54 -24.45
N LEU A 114 -0.82 -7.26 -24.68
CA LEU A 114 -1.35 -6.34 -23.69
C LEU A 114 -2.88 -6.40 -23.68
N SER A 115 -3.48 -6.61 -22.50
CA SER A 115 -4.94 -6.66 -22.36
C SER A 115 -5.39 -5.64 -21.32
N PRO A 116 -5.64 -4.37 -21.71
CA PRO A 116 -6.08 -3.34 -20.76
C PRO A 116 -7.37 -3.71 -20.02
N SER A 117 -8.24 -4.52 -20.63
CA SER A 117 -9.37 -5.09 -19.93
C SER A 117 -8.92 -6.04 -18.82
N PHE A 118 -7.97 -6.95 -19.04
CA PHE A 118 -7.48 -7.80 -17.95
C PHE A 118 -6.61 -7.04 -16.93
N ASP A 119 -5.75 -6.14 -17.41
CA ASP A 119 -4.71 -5.48 -16.62
C ASP A 119 -5.22 -4.27 -15.82
N TRP A 120 -6.30 -3.61 -16.27
CA TRP A 120 -6.89 -2.44 -15.60
C TRP A 120 -8.41 -2.49 -15.39
N ALA A 121 -9.23 -2.96 -16.34
CA ALA A 121 -10.69 -2.69 -16.33
C ALA A 121 -11.60 -3.86 -15.89
N GLY A 122 -11.08 -5.08 -15.91
CA GLY A 122 -11.82 -6.33 -15.97
C GLY A 122 -12.44 -6.75 -14.63
N PRO A 123 -13.13 -7.90 -14.62
CA PRO A 123 -13.73 -8.40 -13.41
C PRO A 123 -12.68 -8.89 -12.46
N SER A 124 -13.05 -8.91 -11.18
CA SER A 124 -12.14 -9.48 -10.22
C SER A 124 -11.97 -10.97 -10.30
N ASP A 125 -10.72 -11.43 -10.28
CA ASP A 125 -10.47 -12.74 -9.69
C ASP A 125 -10.89 -12.76 -8.22
N GLU A 126 -10.99 -13.95 -7.65
CA GLU A 126 -11.36 -14.19 -6.24
C GLU A 126 -10.45 -13.45 -5.24
N TYR A 127 -9.31 -12.90 -5.70
CA TYR A 127 -8.30 -12.25 -4.89
C TYR A 127 -8.31 -10.71 -4.99
N GLY A 128 -8.91 -10.12 -6.04
CA GLY A 128 -9.11 -8.69 -6.18
C GLY A 128 -7.88 -7.89 -6.64
N LEU A 129 -6.97 -8.47 -7.43
CA LEU A 129 -5.56 -8.07 -7.48
C LEU A 129 -5.06 -7.28 -8.70
N ARG A 130 -5.89 -6.93 -9.69
CA ARG A 130 -5.41 -6.23 -10.89
C ARG A 130 -6.39 -5.24 -11.53
N TRP A 131 -6.88 -4.21 -10.83
CA TRP A 131 -7.63 -3.15 -11.53
C TRP A 131 -7.35 -1.78 -11.01
N MET A 132 -7.64 -0.83 -11.88
CA MET A 132 -7.84 0.58 -11.61
C MET A 132 -8.60 0.83 -10.30
N ARG A 133 -8.12 1.84 -9.55
CA ARG A 133 -8.75 2.31 -8.32
C ARG A 133 -9.10 3.77 -8.50
N LEU A 134 -10.29 4.17 -8.06
CA LEU A 134 -10.62 5.58 -7.94
C LEU A 134 -10.33 6.00 -6.52
N ILE A 135 -9.61 7.10 -6.36
CA ILE A 135 -9.22 7.63 -5.07
C ILE A 135 -9.88 9.00 -4.94
N ASP A 136 -10.69 9.19 -3.92
CA ASP A 136 -11.12 10.51 -3.46
C ASP A 136 -10.15 10.91 -2.34
N PRO A 137 -9.11 11.70 -2.66
CA PRO A 137 -8.13 12.08 -1.66
C PRO A 137 -8.76 12.96 -0.58
N LEU A 138 -9.70 13.84 -0.91
CA LEU A 138 -10.25 14.80 0.04
C LEU A 138 -11.04 14.12 1.17
N SER A 139 -11.72 13.02 0.85
CA SER A 139 -12.47 12.23 1.84
C SER A 139 -11.75 10.97 2.30
N SER A 140 -10.51 10.73 1.85
CA SER A 140 -9.74 9.50 2.12
C SER A 140 -10.52 8.21 1.82
N ARG A 141 -11.10 8.13 0.61
CA ARG A 141 -11.88 6.97 0.15
C ARG A 141 -11.32 6.38 -1.14
N VAL A 142 -11.58 5.08 -1.32
CA VAL A 142 -11.23 4.35 -2.54
C VAL A 142 -12.38 3.50 -3.06
N TRP A 143 -12.57 3.52 -4.37
CA TRP A 143 -13.45 2.59 -5.09
C TRP A 143 -12.62 1.59 -5.88
N ARG A 144 -13.17 0.39 -5.98
CA ARG A 144 -12.64 -0.69 -6.81
C ARG A 144 -13.61 -0.95 -7.96
N SER A 145 -13.09 -1.54 -9.03
CA SER A 145 -13.92 -1.98 -10.15
C SER A 145 -15.04 -2.90 -9.67
N THR A 146 -16.25 -2.65 -10.15
CA THR A 146 -17.46 -3.40 -9.78
C THR A 146 -17.79 -4.52 -10.76
N ALA A 147 -17.19 -4.54 -11.95
CA ALA A 147 -17.53 -5.51 -12.99
C ALA A 147 -17.38 -6.96 -12.50
N THR A 148 -18.35 -7.81 -12.82
CA THR A 148 -18.29 -9.27 -12.55
C THR A 148 -18.08 -10.11 -13.81
N ARG A 149 -18.16 -9.46 -14.98
CA ARG A 149 -17.82 -10.03 -16.27
C ARG A 149 -16.75 -9.20 -16.94
N ASP A 150 -16.18 -9.73 -18.02
CA ASP A 150 -15.36 -8.98 -19.01
C ASP A 150 -16.21 -7.97 -19.79
N ALA A 151 -17.07 -7.26 -19.09
CA ALA A 151 -18.00 -6.31 -19.65
C ALA A 151 -17.32 -4.96 -19.73
N VAL A 152 -16.32 -4.91 -20.59
CA VAL A 152 -15.69 -3.67 -20.96
C VAL A 152 -15.18 -3.85 -22.38
N HIS A 153 -15.81 -3.16 -23.33
CA HIS A 153 -15.41 -3.22 -24.74
C HIS A 153 -13.87 -3.13 -24.87
N GLY A 154 -13.27 -4.01 -25.66
CA GLY A 154 -11.83 -4.10 -25.86
C GLY A 154 -11.17 -5.34 -25.27
N GLY A 155 -10.75 -6.27 -26.13
CA GLY A 155 -9.84 -7.34 -25.75
C GLY A 155 -8.40 -6.83 -25.67
N ALA A 156 -7.46 -7.72 -25.93
CA ALA A 156 -6.07 -7.33 -26.12
C ALA A 156 -5.88 -6.34 -27.28
N ILE A 157 -4.82 -5.54 -27.19
CA ILE A 157 -4.38 -4.59 -28.23
C ILE A 157 -3.01 -4.99 -28.77
N ASP A 158 -2.95 -5.11 -30.10
CA ASP A 158 -1.70 -5.27 -30.82
C ASP A 158 -1.02 -3.90 -31.06
N VAL A 159 0.24 -3.96 -31.47
CA VAL A 159 1.03 -2.77 -31.78
C VAL A 159 0.42 -2.02 -32.97
N GLY A 160 0.24 -0.71 -32.81
CA GLY A 160 -0.45 0.17 -33.75
C GLY A 160 -1.99 0.12 -33.66
N GLU A 161 -2.55 -0.69 -32.75
CA GLU A 161 -3.99 -0.70 -32.49
C GLU A 161 -4.38 0.28 -31.37
N ALA A 162 -5.63 0.73 -31.45
CA ALA A 162 -6.26 1.51 -30.39
C ALA A 162 -7.68 0.99 -30.11
N ARG A 163 -8.10 1.05 -28.84
CA ARG A 163 -9.41 0.57 -28.39
C ARG A 163 -9.97 1.44 -27.28
N ASP A 164 -11.29 1.52 -27.24
CA ASP A 164 -12.04 2.14 -26.15
C ASP A 164 -12.46 1.09 -25.13
N TYR A 165 -12.34 1.44 -23.86
CA TYR A 165 -12.66 0.69 -22.66
C TYR A 165 -13.52 1.55 -21.71
N TYR A 166 -14.11 0.91 -20.73
CA TYR A 166 -15.12 1.43 -19.79
C TYR A 166 -15.05 0.69 -18.46
N ALA A 167 -14.42 1.23 -17.43
CA ALA A 167 -14.45 0.59 -16.13
C ALA A 167 -15.70 1.02 -15.35
N THR A 168 -16.30 0.08 -14.62
CA THR A 168 -17.46 0.35 -13.76
C THR A 168 -17.04 0.44 -12.30
N PHE A 169 -17.63 1.38 -11.56
CA PHE A 169 -17.39 1.60 -10.15
C PHE A 169 -18.71 1.86 -9.43
N GLY A 170 -18.63 1.89 -8.10
CA GLY A 170 -19.73 2.34 -7.24
C GLY A 170 -20.13 3.80 -7.45
N GLY A 171 -21.18 4.21 -6.75
CA GLY A 171 -21.70 5.57 -6.76
C GLY A 171 -20.69 6.55 -6.18
N VAL A 172 -20.61 7.74 -6.76
CA VAL A 172 -19.76 8.84 -6.29
C VAL A 172 -20.67 9.98 -5.87
N ASP A 173 -20.46 10.52 -4.67
CA ASP A 173 -21.32 11.55 -4.11
C ASP A 173 -21.38 12.79 -5.01
N PRO A 174 -22.52 13.51 -5.06
CA PRO A 174 -22.70 14.67 -5.94
C PRO A 174 -21.71 15.82 -5.72
N ASP A 175 -21.13 15.94 -4.53
CA ASP A 175 -20.16 16.97 -4.15
C ASP A 175 -18.70 16.62 -4.52
N VAL A 176 -18.42 15.38 -4.91
CA VAL A 176 -17.09 14.96 -5.37
C VAL A 176 -16.89 15.36 -6.83
N GLU A 177 -16.25 16.50 -7.09
CA GLU A 177 -16.05 17.02 -8.46
C GLU A 177 -14.87 16.37 -9.20
N SER A 178 -13.96 15.69 -8.49
CA SER A 178 -12.79 15.05 -9.07
C SER A 178 -12.33 13.86 -8.25
N VAL A 179 -11.77 12.86 -8.92
CA VAL A 179 -11.07 11.72 -8.31
C VAL A 179 -9.68 11.58 -8.93
N VAL A 180 -8.80 10.82 -8.29
CA VAL A 180 -7.54 10.35 -8.88
C VAL A 180 -7.72 8.92 -9.34
N VAL A 181 -7.50 8.67 -10.63
CA VAL A 181 -7.50 7.34 -11.22
C VAL A 181 -6.12 6.73 -11.08
N MET A 182 -6.00 5.65 -10.31
CA MET A 182 -4.76 4.87 -10.19
C MET A 182 -4.73 3.76 -11.24
N LEU A 183 -3.86 3.89 -12.24
CA LEU A 183 -3.57 2.87 -13.23
C LEU A 183 -2.41 1.99 -12.75
N ASN A 184 -2.65 0.67 -12.63
CA ASN A 184 -1.66 -0.27 -12.05
C ASN A 184 -0.35 -0.23 -12.85
N GLN A 185 0.79 -0.11 -12.17
CA GLN A 185 2.14 -0.06 -12.73
C GLN A 185 2.28 0.98 -13.84
N SER A 186 1.58 2.11 -13.71
CA SER A 186 1.45 3.09 -14.79
C SER A 186 1.41 4.54 -14.30
N GLY A 187 0.62 4.84 -13.27
CA GLY A 187 0.61 6.18 -12.65
C GLY A 187 -0.76 6.62 -12.15
N PHE A 188 -0.85 7.90 -11.82
CA PHE A 188 -2.03 8.54 -11.25
C PHE A 188 -2.54 9.67 -12.13
N VAL A 189 -3.83 9.61 -12.50
CA VAL A 189 -4.44 10.60 -13.40
C VAL A 189 -5.63 11.28 -12.72
N PRO A 190 -5.51 12.57 -12.34
CA PRO A 190 -6.65 13.38 -11.92
C PRO A 190 -7.74 13.37 -12.99
N THR A 191 -8.96 13.09 -12.59
CA THR A 191 -10.09 12.90 -13.49
C THR A 191 -11.31 13.62 -12.93
N ALA A 192 -11.92 14.48 -13.75
CA ALA A 192 -13.16 15.17 -13.38
C ALA A 192 -14.31 14.16 -13.26
N VAL A 193 -15.24 14.44 -12.35
CA VAL A 193 -16.50 13.70 -12.21
C VAL A 193 -17.63 14.55 -12.79
N ILE A 194 -18.46 13.94 -13.63
CA ILE A 194 -19.62 14.59 -14.26
C ILE A 194 -20.87 13.75 -14.08
N ASP A 195 -22.02 14.38 -14.26
CA ASP A 195 -23.30 13.68 -14.27
C ASP A 195 -23.62 13.12 -15.67
N LEU A 196 -24.47 12.10 -15.73
CA LEU A 196 -24.79 11.38 -16.96
C LEU A 196 -25.30 12.28 -18.09
N GLU A 197 -26.06 13.34 -17.76
CA GLU A 197 -26.59 14.29 -18.73
C GLU A 197 -25.50 15.10 -19.46
N GLN A 198 -24.31 15.18 -18.87
CA GLN A 198 -23.15 15.86 -19.43
C GLN A 198 -22.26 14.91 -20.25
N ALA A 199 -22.50 13.60 -20.20
CA ALA A 199 -21.71 12.61 -20.90
C ALA A 199 -21.93 12.65 -22.42
N GLN A 200 -20.90 12.26 -23.17
CA GLN A 200 -20.94 12.26 -24.63
C GLN A 200 -21.94 11.24 -25.19
N ASP A 201 -22.04 10.06 -24.58
CA ASP A 201 -22.97 8.99 -24.98
C ASP A 201 -23.63 8.34 -23.75
N PRO A 202 -24.68 8.96 -23.19
CA PRO A 202 -25.35 8.48 -21.98
C PRO A 202 -25.97 7.08 -22.12
N ASP A 203 -26.48 6.75 -23.31
CA ASP A 203 -27.16 5.47 -23.53
C ASP A 203 -26.17 4.31 -23.61
N LEU A 204 -25.00 4.53 -24.21
CA LEU A 204 -23.89 3.58 -24.17
C LEU A 204 -23.44 3.30 -22.74
N LEU A 205 -23.31 4.33 -21.90
CA LEU A 205 -22.86 4.16 -20.51
C LEU A 205 -23.86 3.35 -19.67
N ARG A 206 -25.16 3.53 -19.91
CA ARG A 206 -26.19 2.67 -19.30
C ARG A 206 -26.06 1.23 -19.77
N GLN A 207 -25.87 1.02 -21.08
CA GLN A 207 -25.68 -0.32 -21.62
C GLN A 207 -24.44 -1.02 -21.04
N VAL A 208 -23.31 -0.30 -20.95
CA VAL A 208 -22.08 -0.82 -20.33
C VAL A 208 -22.35 -1.28 -18.90
N LEU A 209 -23.09 -0.49 -18.12
CA LEU A 209 -23.41 -0.83 -16.74
C LEU A 209 -24.30 -2.08 -16.66
N ASP A 210 -25.32 -2.18 -17.52
CA ASP A 210 -26.19 -3.35 -17.61
C ASP A 210 -25.41 -4.62 -17.99
N ASP A 211 -24.52 -4.52 -18.97
CA ASP A 211 -23.68 -5.63 -19.44
C ASP A 211 -22.65 -6.06 -18.38
N ALA A 212 -22.21 -5.14 -17.51
CA ALA A 212 -21.18 -5.37 -16.49
C ALA A 212 -21.62 -6.12 -15.25
N GLU A 213 -22.92 -6.21 -15.01
CA GLU A 213 -23.49 -6.85 -13.83
C GLU A 213 -22.71 -6.50 -12.55
N PRO A 214 -22.66 -5.20 -12.14
CA PRO A 214 -21.85 -4.76 -11.00
C PRO A 214 -22.10 -5.58 -9.73
N ALA A 215 -21.02 -6.01 -9.08
CA ALA A 215 -21.11 -6.72 -7.81
C ALA A 215 -21.65 -5.80 -6.72
N SER A 216 -22.82 -6.13 -6.17
CA SER A 216 -23.46 -5.34 -5.10
C SER A 216 -22.55 -5.13 -3.88
N GLY A 217 -21.67 -6.09 -3.56
CA GLY A 217 -20.68 -5.99 -2.47
C GLY A 217 -19.50 -5.05 -2.75
N ARG A 218 -19.52 -4.28 -3.85
CA ARG A 218 -18.43 -3.37 -4.27
C ARG A 218 -18.89 -1.98 -4.64
N LEU A 219 -20.18 -1.69 -4.49
CA LEU A 219 -20.76 -0.39 -4.85
C LEU A 219 -20.39 0.71 -3.85
N GLU A 220 -20.11 0.34 -2.60
CA GLU A 220 -19.76 1.30 -1.56
C GLU A 220 -18.26 1.63 -1.60
N PRO A 221 -17.87 2.91 -1.40
CA PRO A 221 -16.48 3.26 -1.19
C PRO A 221 -15.92 2.62 0.08
N LEU A 222 -14.62 2.39 0.09
CA LEU A 222 -13.87 1.91 1.24
C LEU A 222 -13.09 3.07 1.85
N ALA A 223 -13.15 3.19 3.18
CA ALA A 223 -12.32 4.15 3.89
C ALA A 223 -10.86 3.70 3.85
N LEU A 224 -9.95 4.66 3.64
CA LEU A 224 -8.52 4.44 3.78
C LEU A 224 -8.12 4.47 5.25
N GLU A 225 -7.23 3.56 5.63
CA GLU A 225 -6.66 3.43 6.96
C GLU A 225 -5.15 3.72 6.91
N HIS A 226 -4.62 4.36 7.94
CA HIS A 226 -3.21 4.72 8.03
C HIS A 226 -2.54 3.90 9.14
N TYR A 227 -1.43 3.26 8.81
CA TYR A 227 -0.64 2.50 9.76
C TYR A 227 0.77 3.08 9.88
N THR A 228 1.23 3.22 11.11
CA THR A 228 2.57 3.68 11.44
C THR A 228 3.20 2.79 12.49
N GLU A 229 4.51 2.64 12.47
CA GLU A 229 5.27 1.89 13.46
C GLU A 229 6.52 2.69 13.84
N ALA A 230 6.79 2.86 15.13
CA ALA A 230 8.05 3.45 15.58
C ALA A 230 9.22 2.64 15.01
N VAL A 231 10.31 3.30 14.60
CA VAL A 231 11.47 2.61 13.97
C VAL A 231 12.04 1.48 14.86
N ASN A 232 11.97 1.66 16.17
CA ASN A 232 12.42 0.66 17.16
C ASN A 232 11.30 -0.28 17.63
N ARG A 233 10.13 -0.26 16.99
CA ARG A 233 8.96 -1.12 17.25
C ARG A 233 8.38 -1.03 18.65
N SER A 234 8.68 0.07 19.35
CA SER A 234 8.15 0.32 20.68
C SER A 234 6.67 0.70 20.68
N ALA A 235 6.16 1.20 19.56
CA ALA A 235 4.76 1.54 19.39
C ALA A 235 4.33 1.40 17.93
N SER A 236 3.03 1.23 17.72
CA SER A 236 2.37 1.37 16.44
C SER A 236 1.12 2.24 16.58
N GLY A 237 0.72 2.84 15.47
CA GLY A 237 -0.45 3.69 15.35
C GLY A 237 -1.33 3.20 14.20
N LEU A 238 -2.63 3.13 14.43
CA LEU A 238 -3.64 2.81 13.42
C LEU A 238 -4.69 3.91 13.42
N THR A 239 -4.82 4.64 12.32
CA THR A 239 -5.91 5.59 12.11
C THR A 239 -6.92 4.98 11.15
N THR A 240 -8.16 4.89 11.60
CA THR A 240 -9.35 4.53 10.80
C THR A 240 -10.27 5.74 10.75
N LYS A 241 -11.34 5.70 9.96
CA LYS A 241 -12.35 6.77 9.92
C LYS A 241 -12.96 7.10 11.29
N ASP A 242 -13.03 6.12 12.20
CA ASP A 242 -13.73 6.23 13.47
C ASP A 242 -12.80 6.45 14.67
N ALA A 243 -11.53 6.00 14.58
CA ALA A 243 -10.63 6.00 15.72
C ALA A 243 -9.15 6.01 15.33
N VAL A 244 -8.34 6.56 16.23
CA VAL A 244 -6.89 6.39 16.29
C VAL A 244 -6.56 5.42 17.44
N THR A 245 -5.93 4.30 17.12
CA THR A 245 -5.43 3.33 18.10
C THR A 245 -3.91 3.40 18.15
N VAL A 246 -3.36 3.69 19.32
CA VAL A 246 -1.93 3.62 19.59
C VAL A 246 -1.65 2.41 20.45
N THR A 247 -0.86 1.46 19.95
CA THR A 247 -0.39 0.30 20.71
C THR A 247 1.03 0.58 21.15
N VAL A 248 1.30 0.47 22.45
CA VAL A 248 2.63 0.66 23.02
C VAL A 248 3.11 -0.65 23.65
N SER A 249 4.32 -1.08 23.30
CA SER A 249 4.94 -2.29 23.86
C SER A 249 5.28 -2.08 25.34
N ASN A 250 4.91 -3.03 26.20
CA ASN A 250 5.23 -2.96 27.62
C ASN A 250 6.74 -3.10 27.89
N ASP A 251 7.45 -3.86 27.07
CA ASP A 251 8.89 -4.13 27.23
C ASP A 251 9.73 -2.86 27.09
N VAL A 252 9.17 -1.86 26.40
CA VAL A 252 9.79 -0.55 26.22
C VAL A 252 9.17 0.50 27.12
N SER A 253 7.87 0.36 27.43
CA SER A 253 7.13 1.35 28.20
C SER A 253 7.41 1.29 29.70
N PHE A 254 7.76 0.10 30.21
CA PHE A 254 7.88 -0.14 31.63
C PHE A 254 9.19 -0.84 31.98
N ALA A 255 9.74 -0.54 33.16
CA ALA A 255 10.77 -1.41 33.73
C ALA A 255 10.21 -2.83 33.98
N THR A 256 11.08 -3.85 33.95
CA THR A 256 10.68 -5.24 34.16
C THR A 256 9.87 -5.39 35.45
N ASP A 257 8.69 -6.02 35.33
CA ASP A 257 7.73 -6.23 36.43
C ASP A 257 7.25 -4.94 37.15
N SER A 258 7.39 -3.80 36.49
CA SER A 258 7.01 -2.48 37.02
C SER A 258 5.86 -1.86 36.22
N ALA A 259 5.29 -0.80 36.82
CA ALA A 259 4.37 0.15 36.17
C ALA A 259 5.01 1.55 36.06
N GLU A 260 6.31 1.68 36.34
CA GLU A 260 7.07 2.91 36.12
C GLU A 260 7.36 3.12 34.63
N LEU A 261 6.89 4.25 34.09
CA LEU A 261 7.08 4.61 32.68
C LEU A 261 8.54 4.98 32.38
N THR A 262 9.04 4.53 31.25
CA THR A 262 10.36 4.93 30.74
C THR A 262 10.30 6.31 30.07
N SER A 263 11.46 6.94 29.85
CA SER A 263 11.54 8.19 29.07
C SER A 263 11.05 8.03 27.64
N GLN A 264 11.17 6.82 27.08
CA GLN A 264 10.69 6.53 25.74
C GLN A 264 9.17 6.43 25.69
N ALA A 265 8.56 5.82 26.73
CA ALA A 265 7.11 5.83 26.90
C ALA A 265 6.60 7.29 26.93
N ASP A 266 7.33 8.17 27.62
CA ASP A 266 6.97 9.59 27.72
C ASP A 266 6.85 10.27 26.36
N THR A 267 7.84 10.08 25.48
CA THR A 267 7.82 10.61 24.11
C THR A 267 6.62 10.10 23.30
N ILE A 268 6.30 8.81 23.42
CA ILE A 268 5.16 8.21 22.72
C ILE A 268 3.85 8.81 23.24
N LEU A 269 3.72 8.96 24.57
CA LEU A 269 2.52 9.54 25.19
C LEU A 269 2.37 11.03 24.90
N GLN A 270 3.46 11.76 24.64
CA GLN A 270 3.38 13.13 24.14
C GLN A 270 2.72 13.17 22.74
N GLY A 271 3.11 12.27 21.82
CA GLY A 271 2.44 12.17 20.52
C GLY A 271 0.96 11.79 20.62
N VAL A 272 0.60 10.94 21.58
CA VAL A 272 -0.81 10.62 21.90
C VAL A 272 -1.54 11.88 22.41
N ALA A 273 -0.91 12.66 23.29
CA ALA A 273 -1.47 13.90 23.81
C ALA A 273 -1.71 14.94 22.71
N ASP A 274 -0.78 15.07 21.76
CA ASP A 274 -0.92 15.95 20.60
C ASP A 274 -2.08 15.48 19.69
N SER A 275 -2.23 14.17 19.51
CA SER A 275 -3.36 13.58 18.78
C SER A 275 -4.70 13.77 19.50
N LEU A 276 -4.74 13.80 20.83
CA LEU A 276 -5.96 14.13 21.58
C LEU A 276 -6.32 15.61 21.41
N ALA A 277 -5.31 16.49 21.39
CA ALA A 277 -5.49 17.92 21.22
C ALA A 277 -6.00 18.32 19.82
N SER A 278 -5.79 17.49 18.80
CA SER A 278 -6.36 17.74 17.46
C SER A 278 -7.87 17.51 17.37
N TYR A 279 -8.50 16.93 18.40
CA TYR A 279 -9.94 16.69 18.47
C TYR A 279 -10.57 17.44 19.66
N PRO A 280 -10.77 18.77 19.56
CA PRO A 280 -11.20 19.59 20.68
C PRO A 280 -12.63 19.28 21.17
N ASP A 281 -13.48 18.71 20.31
CA ASP A 281 -14.83 18.26 20.66
C ASP A 281 -14.82 16.95 21.48
N GLY A 282 -13.65 16.35 21.67
CA GLY A 282 -13.47 15.12 22.44
C GLY A 282 -14.16 13.92 21.81
N GLY A 283 -14.54 12.97 22.66
CA GLY A 283 -15.07 11.68 22.22
C GLY A 283 -14.89 10.60 23.28
N ALA A 284 -14.70 9.36 22.87
CA ALA A 284 -14.35 8.27 23.77
C ALA A 284 -12.83 8.06 23.78
N LEU A 285 -12.26 7.85 24.97
CA LEU A 285 -10.85 7.53 25.16
C LEU A 285 -10.73 6.28 26.02
N SER A 286 -10.08 5.24 25.52
CA SER A 286 -9.87 4.01 26.28
C SER A 286 -8.38 3.72 26.43
N VAL A 287 -7.96 3.33 27.64
CA VAL A 287 -6.62 2.80 27.91
C VAL A 287 -6.78 1.38 28.43
N VAL A 288 -6.23 0.40 27.71
CA VAL A 288 -6.37 -1.02 28.00
C VAL A 288 -5.00 -1.66 28.15
N GLY A 289 -4.71 -2.23 29.32
CA GLY A 289 -3.49 -2.98 29.57
C GLY A 289 -3.67 -4.47 29.31
N HIS A 290 -2.65 -5.11 28.75
CA HIS A 290 -2.59 -6.56 28.51
C HIS A 290 -1.25 -7.16 28.98
N THR A 291 -1.26 -8.46 29.25
CA THR A 291 -0.07 -9.26 29.61
C THR A 291 0.05 -10.50 28.70
N ASP A 292 1.15 -11.24 28.85
CA ASP A 292 1.32 -12.57 28.28
C ASP A 292 0.76 -13.66 29.22
N ASP A 293 0.92 -14.92 28.82
CA ASP A 293 0.40 -16.14 29.48
C ASP A 293 1.32 -16.69 30.59
N VAL A 294 2.30 -15.93 31.07
CA VAL A 294 3.38 -16.49 31.92
C VAL A 294 3.01 -16.56 33.39
N ALA A 295 2.33 -15.55 33.93
CA ALA A 295 1.93 -15.48 35.34
C ALA A 295 0.49 -15.96 35.54
N ASP A 296 0.04 -16.07 36.79
CA ASP A 296 -1.36 -16.43 37.06
C ASP A 296 -2.33 -15.30 36.68
N ASP A 297 -3.56 -15.67 36.31
CA ASP A 297 -4.60 -14.75 35.82
C ASP A 297 -4.81 -13.53 36.75
N ALA A 298 -4.80 -13.75 38.08
CA ALA A 298 -5.05 -12.69 39.04
C ALA A 298 -3.87 -11.71 39.10
N TYR A 299 -2.64 -12.22 39.05
CA TYR A 299 -1.44 -11.41 38.93
C TYR A 299 -1.42 -10.59 37.64
N ASN A 300 -1.68 -11.26 36.51
CA ASN A 300 -1.71 -10.66 35.18
C ASN A 300 -2.78 -9.56 35.07
N GLN A 301 -3.97 -9.81 35.62
CA GLN A 301 -5.03 -8.82 35.72
C GLN A 301 -4.56 -7.57 36.49
N ALA A 302 -4.05 -7.75 37.72
CA ALA A 302 -3.60 -6.63 38.54
C ALA A 302 -2.41 -5.86 37.95
N LEU A 303 -1.49 -6.54 37.25
CA LEU A 303 -0.37 -5.90 36.55
C LEU A 303 -0.87 -5.06 35.37
N SER A 304 -1.77 -5.60 34.56
CA SER A 304 -2.34 -4.91 33.41
C SER A 304 -3.11 -3.65 33.80
N GLU A 305 -3.88 -3.70 34.89
CA GLU A 305 -4.61 -2.55 35.45
C GLU A 305 -3.66 -1.45 35.91
N ARG A 306 -2.59 -1.79 36.63
CA ARG A 306 -1.58 -0.82 37.09
C ARG A 306 -0.88 -0.13 35.92
N ARG A 307 -0.54 -0.87 34.86
CA ARG A 307 0.11 -0.31 33.66
C ARG A 307 -0.82 0.62 32.90
N ALA A 308 -2.08 0.24 32.71
CA ALA A 308 -3.09 1.10 32.10
C ALA A 308 -3.30 2.39 32.92
N GLN A 309 -3.35 2.27 34.25
CA GLN A 309 -3.47 3.43 35.14
C GLN A 309 -2.26 4.37 35.05
N ALA A 310 -1.04 3.84 34.98
CA ALA A 310 0.17 4.67 34.84
C ALA A 310 0.17 5.48 33.54
N VAL A 311 -0.25 4.86 32.43
CA VAL A 311 -0.41 5.54 31.13
C VAL A 311 -1.48 6.64 31.22
N TRP A 312 -2.63 6.32 31.80
CA TRP A 312 -3.71 7.29 32.01
C TRP A 312 -3.26 8.49 32.85
N ASP A 313 -2.65 8.24 34.00
CA ASP A 313 -2.16 9.29 34.90
C ASP A 313 -1.17 10.20 34.19
N ARG A 314 -0.31 9.63 33.33
CA ARG A 314 0.61 10.44 32.54
C ARG A 314 -0.11 11.28 31.48
N LEU A 315 -1.06 10.72 30.74
CA LEU A 315 -1.84 11.48 29.75
C LEU A 315 -2.58 12.68 30.37
N THR A 316 -3.16 12.51 31.57
CA THR A 316 -3.82 13.62 32.29
C THR A 316 -2.88 14.74 32.71
N GLN A 317 -1.57 14.48 32.77
CA GLN A 317 -0.54 15.51 33.03
C GLN A 317 -0.09 16.22 31.76
N LEU A 318 -0.19 15.55 30.61
CA LEU A 318 0.28 16.04 29.31
C LEU A 318 -0.76 16.89 28.59
N THR A 319 -2.06 16.57 28.74
CA THR A 319 -3.15 17.26 28.04
C THR A 319 -4.44 17.26 28.85
N ASP A 320 -5.36 18.18 28.51
CA ASP A 320 -6.70 18.23 29.09
C ASP A 320 -7.59 17.14 28.49
N LEU A 321 -8.15 16.30 29.35
CA LEU A 321 -9.03 15.19 28.98
C LEU A 321 -10.51 15.47 29.32
N SER A 322 -10.86 16.70 29.71
CA SER A 322 -12.20 17.06 30.16
C SER A 322 -13.31 16.82 29.12
N ALA A 323 -12.97 16.90 27.83
CA ALA A 323 -13.89 16.61 26.72
C ALA A 323 -14.02 15.10 26.40
N TRP A 324 -13.22 14.25 27.05
CA TRP A 324 -13.15 12.82 26.74
C TRP A 324 -13.93 11.99 27.76
N SER A 325 -14.82 11.15 27.26
CA SER A 325 -15.44 10.07 28.04
C SER A 325 -14.45 8.92 28.15
N SER A 326 -13.74 8.88 29.26
CA SER A 326 -12.57 8.01 29.39
C SER A 326 -12.79 6.74 30.20
N SER A 327 -12.13 5.65 29.80
CA SER A 327 -12.07 4.39 30.55
C SER A 327 -10.64 3.85 30.66
N VAL A 328 -10.31 3.28 31.81
CA VAL A 328 -9.02 2.63 32.08
C VAL A 328 -9.30 1.22 32.56
N THR A 329 -8.77 0.22 31.86
CA THR A 329 -9.02 -1.19 32.18
C THR A 329 -7.78 -2.04 32.00
N GLY A 330 -7.66 -3.11 32.78
CA GLY A 330 -6.73 -4.21 32.51
C GLY A 330 -7.49 -5.44 32.04
N LYS A 331 -6.85 -6.23 31.16
CA LYS A 331 -7.42 -7.48 30.62
C LYS A 331 -6.59 -8.71 30.95
N GLY A 332 -5.46 -8.54 31.65
CA GLY A 332 -4.49 -9.61 31.84
C GLY A 332 -4.15 -10.28 30.50
N GLU A 333 -4.20 -11.61 30.48
CA GLU A 333 -3.95 -12.45 29.30
C GLU A 333 -5.22 -12.81 28.50
N SER A 334 -6.39 -12.33 28.90
CA SER A 334 -7.69 -12.81 28.37
C SER A 334 -8.01 -12.40 26.93
N GLU A 335 -7.31 -11.41 26.40
CA GLU A 335 -7.47 -10.87 25.04
C GLU A 335 -6.09 -10.82 24.34
N PRO A 336 -5.53 -11.99 23.95
CA PRO A 336 -4.23 -12.06 23.28
C PRO A 336 -4.33 -11.44 21.88
N ARG A 337 -3.31 -10.66 21.50
CA ARG A 337 -3.14 -10.15 20.14
C ARG A 337 -2.64 -11.24 19.20
N GLN A 338 -1.72 -12.07 19.70
CA GLN A 338 -1.18 -13.21 18.99
C GLN A 338 -1.35 -14.45 19.85
N GLU A 339 -2.05 -15.43 19.29
CA GLU A 339 -2.23 -16.74 19.92
C GLU A 339 -0.91 -17.51 19.99
N GLY A 340 -0.73 -18.29 21.06
CA GLY A 340 0.42 -19.17 21.25
C GLY A 340 1.38 -18.72 22.36
N THR A 341 2.44 -19.52 22.54
CA THR A 341 3.34 -19.43 23.70
C THR A 341 4.80 -19.15 23.30
N SER A 342 5.03 -18.74 22.05
CA SER A 342 6.37 -18.33 21.59
C SER A 342 6.73 -16.96 22.20
N GLU A 343 8.02 -16.64 22.27
CA GLU A 343 8.43 -15.34 22.82
C GLU A 343 7.91 -14.18 21.97
N GLU A 344 7.81 -14.37 20.65
CA GLU A 344 7.25 -13.39 19.73
C GLU A 344 5.77 -13.13 20.05
N ALA A 345 4.98 -14.18 20.26
CA ALA A 345 3.57 -14.06 20.65
C ALA A 345 3.42 -13.37 22.01
N ARG A 346 4.26 -13.75 22.99
CA ARG A 346 4.25 -13.13 24.31
C ARG A 346 4.62 -11.65 24.26
N ALA A 347 5.66 -11.29 23.53
CA ALA A 347 6.06 -9.89 23.34
C ALA A 347 4.95 -9.06 22.67
N ALA A 348 4.27 -9.62 21.66
CA ALA A 348 3.11 -8.96 21.04
C ALA A 348 1.92 -8.79 22.00
N ASN A 349 1.74 -9.72 22.94
CA ASN A 349 0.64 -9.67 23.93
C ASN A 349 0.90 -8.68 25.07
N ARG A 350 2.18 -8.49 25.47
CA ARG A 350 2.61 -7.51 26.48
C ARG A 350 2.51 -6.07 25.94
N ARG A 351 1.32 -5.47 25.99
CA ARG A 351 1.06 -4.13 25.45
C ARG A 351 0.10 -3.29 26.29
N VAL A 352 0.07 -1.99 26.02
CA VAL A 352 -1.05 -1.09 26.35
C VAL A 352 -1.64 -0.55 25.04
N GLU A 353 -2.94 -0.59 24.90
CA GLU A 353 -3.68 0.02 23.79
C GLU A 353 -4.37 1.29 24.26
N ILE A 354 -4.18 2.38 23.51
CA ILE A 354 -4.84 3.66 23.73
C ILE A 354 -5.72 3.91 22.51
N VAL A 355 -7.03 3.90 22.70
CA VAL A 355 -8.02 4.09 21.63
C VAL A 355 -8.66 5.46 21.79
N ILE A 356 -8.46 6.30 20.81
CA ILE A 356 -9.02 7.65 20.69
C ILE A 356 -10.12 7.57 19.64
N ALA A 357 -11.38 7.73 20.02
CA ALA A 357 -12.52 7.73 19.12
C ALA A 357 -13.24 9.09 19.20
N PRO A 358 -12.83 10.07 18.37
CA PRO A 358 -13.42 11.41 18.37
C PRO A 358 -14.90 11.37 17.97
N THR A 359 -15.69 12.30 18.51
CA THR A 359 -17.13 12.38 18.21
C THR A 359 -17.41 12.63 16.72
N ALA A 360 -16.53 13.39 16.06
CA ALA A 360 -16.65 13.72 14.63
C ALA A 360 -16.00 12.67 13.69
N GLY A 361 -15.32 11.66 14.23
CA GLY A 361 -14.41 10.81 13.45
C GLY A 361 -13.02 11.45 13.30
N THR A 362 -12.19 10.88 12.44
CA THR A 362 -10.77 11.28 12.28
C THR A 362 -10.48 12.09 11.01
N ASP A 363 -11.48 12.28 10.15
CA ASP A 363 -11.40 12.95 8.83
C ASP A 363 -10.24 12.46 7.93
N GLY A 364 -9.70 11.26 8.21
CA GLY A 364 -8.51 10.72 7.55
C GLY A 364 -7.23 11.56 7.74
N HIS A 365 -7.26 12.67 8.47
CA HIS A 365 -6.06 13.43 8.80
C HIS A 365 -5.35 12.68 9.92
N GLY A 366 -4.39 11.84 9.53
CA GLY A 366 -3.61 11.03 10.45
C GLY A 366 -3.07 11.88 11.60
N SER A 367 -3.02 11.28 12.79
CA SER A 367 -2.14 11.73 13.86
C SER A 367 -0.79 12.09 13.24
N ARG A 368 -0.40 13.36 13.33
CA ARG A 368 0.97 13.81 13.03
C ARG A 368 1.85 12.92 13.89
N GLY A 369 2.57 11.99 13.26
CA GLY A 369 2.94 10.68 13.83
C GLY A 369 3.51 10.74 15.25
N LEU A 370 3.56 9.59 15.94
CA LEU A 370 4.15 9.41 17.27
C LEU A 370 5.54 10.05 17.33
N SER A 371 5.60 11.34 17.65
CA SER A 371 6.72 12.18 17.29
C SER A 371 7.83 11.94 18.28
N SER A 372 8.86 11.23 17.83
CA SER A 372 10.17 11.34 18.46
C SER A 372 10.97 12.34 17.64
N ASP A 373 11.46 13.39 18.28
CA ASP A 373 12.31 14.44 17.68
C ASP A 373 13.72 13.91 17.35
N THR A 374 13.78 12.66 16.89
CA THR A 374 15.01 11.88 16.68
C THR A 374 15.31 11.87 15.20
N ALA A 375 16.57 12.16 14.85
CA ALA A 375 17.05 12.02 13.49
C ALA A 375 16.73 10.61 12.94
N PRO A 376 16.38 10.48 11.65
CA PRO A 376 16.13 9.19 11.05
C PRO A 376 17.34 8.26 11.23
N PRO A 377 17.12 6.93 11.41
CA PRO A 377 18.22 5.97 11.54
C PRO A 377 19.12 6.01 10.29
N ALA A 378 20.35 5.53 10.40
CA ALA A 378 21.20 5.34 9.23
C ALA A 378 20.53 4.38 8.22
N PRO A 379 20.70 4.58 6.90
CA PRO A 379 20.17 3.67 5.89
C PRO A 379 20.80 2.28 6.03
N ALA A 380 19.97 1.24 5.95
CA ALA A 380 20.42 -0.15 6.06
C ALA A 380 20.94 -0.73 4.74
N GLY A 381 20.76 -0.02 3.63
CA GLY A 381 21.23 -0.38 2.29
C GLY A 381 21.69 0.84 1.49
N PRO A 382 21.89 0.71 0.17
CA PRO A 382 22.22 1.82 -0.70
C PRO A 382 21.24 2.98 -0.53
N SER A 383 21.76 4.21 -0.56
CA SER A 383 20.98 5.42 -0.35
C SER A 383 21.43 6.52 -1.31
N ALA A 384 20.47 7.22 -1.91
CA ALA A 384 20.72 8.38 -2.76
C ALA A 384 19.53 9.35 -2.73
N PRO A 385 19.67 10.60 -3.17
CA PRO A 385 18.53 11.48 -3.37
C PRO A 385 17.54 10.90 -4.38
N GLY A 386 16.24 11.04 -4.11
CA GLY A 386 15.14 10.53 -4.92
C GLY A 386 15.28 10.78 -6.43
N PRO A 387 15.44 12.06 -6.85
CA PRO A 387 15.58 12.41 -8.26
C PRO A 387 16.85 11.86 -8.93
N GLN A 388 17.86 11.45 -8.16
CA GLN A 388 19.10 10.88 -8.70
C GLN A 388 18.99 9.36 -8.89
N GLY A 389 18.05 8.74 -8.20
CA GLY A 389 17.88 7.29 -8.16
C GLY A 389 18.96 6.58 -7.35
N VAL A 390 18.64 5.37 -6.91
CA VAL A 390 19.54 4.48 -6.19
C VAL A 390 19.70 3.18 -6.94
N SER A 391 20.93 2.81 -7.28
CA SER A 391 21.25 1.49 -7.83
C SER A 391 21.44 0.50 -6.68
N VAL A 392 20.72 -0.61 -6.74
CA VAL A 392 20.66 -1.61 -5.68
C VAL A 392 20.96 -2.98 -6.29
N ALA A 393 21.77 -3.78 -5.61
CA ALA A 393 22.06 -5.16 -5.99
C ALA A 393 21.63 -6.11 -4.88
N ARG A 394 20.91 -7.16 -5.25
CA ARG A 394 20.44 -8.19 -4.31
C ARG A 394 21.60 -9.09 -3.91
N ALA A 395 21.77 -9.30 -2.60
CA ALA A 395 22.92 -10.02 -2.08
C ALA A 395 22.97 -11.52 -2.48
N SER A 396 21.82 -12.13 -2.78
CA SER A 396 21.72 -13.57 -3.03
C SER A 396 22.27 -14.02 -4.39
N ASP A 397 22.12 -13.19 -5.44
CA ASP A 397 22.49 -13.52 -6.83
C ASP A 397 23.11 -12.35 -7.60
N GLY A 398 23.17 -11.16 -7.01
CA GLY A 398 23.78 -10.00 -7.65
C GLY A 398 22.91 -9.36 -8.72
N GLU A 399 21.66 -9.79 -8.90
CA GLU A 399 20.69 -9.05 -9.71
C GLU A 399 20.61 -7.61 -9.22
N SER A 400 20.55 -6.66 -10.13
CA SER A 400 20.55 -5.24 -9.80
C SER A 400 19.60 -4.44 -10.66
N LEU A 401 19.18 -3.31 -10.11
CA LEU A 401 18.30 -2.34 -10.75
C LEU A 401 18.54 -0.95 -10.17
N THR A 402 18.04 0.08 -10.86
CA THR A 402 18.00 1.45 -10.37
C THR A 402 16.55 1.82 -10.03
N ILE A 403 16.33 2.37 -8.84
CA ILE A 403 15.04 2.86 -8.37
C ILE A 403 15.10 4.37 -8.28
N THR A 404 14.21 5.06 -8.98
CA THR A 404 14.12 6.53 -8.94
C THR A 404 12.73 6.94 -8.50
N LEU A 405 12.66 7.95 -7.64
CA LEU A 405 11.43 8.65 -7.30
C LEU A 405 11.70 10.15 -7.39
N GLU A 406 11.30 10.74 -8.51
CA GLU A 406 11.59 12.14 -8.80
C GLU A 406 10.89 13.08 -7.82
N GLN A 407 9.67 12.75 -7.40
CA GLN A 407 8.87 13.52 -6.47
C GLN A 407 7.69 12.68 -5.97
N VAL A 408 7.02 13.16 -4.93
CA VAL A 408 5.66 12.73 -4.56
C VAL A 408 4.70 13.91 -4.72
N VAL A 409 3.48 13.62 -5.15
CA VAL A 409 2.43 14.63 -5.35
C VAL A 409 1.47 14.61 -4.16
N ARG A 410 1.25 15.77 -3.53
CA ARG A 410 0.32 15.93 -2.40
C ARG A 410 -1.08 16.28 -2.89
N ARG A 411 -2.09 15.50 -2.49
CA ARG A 411 -3.52 15.77 -2.72
C ARG A 411 -4.35 15.27 -1.55
N GLY A 412 -5.20 16.13 -0.97
CA GLY A 412 -6.17 15.75 0.08
C GLY A 412 -5.60 14.91 1.23
N GLY A 413 -4.44 15.27 1.79
CA GLY A 413 -3.85 14.51 2.89
C GLY A 413 -3.22 13.17 2.50
N LEU A 414 -3.04 12.91 1.19
CA LEU A 414 -2.30 11.77 0.65
C LEU A 414 -1.10 12.22 -0.18
N LEU A 415 -0.08 11.36 -0.25
CA LEU A 415 1.12 11.50 -1.09
C LEU A 415 1.16 10.39 -2.12
N PHE A 416 1.22 10.77 -3.39
CA PHE A 416 1.22 9.87 -4.54
C PHE A 416 2.63 9.74 -5.10
N GLY A 417 3.22 8.55 -5.03
CA GLY A 417 4.56 8.25 -5.54
C GLY A 417 4.54 7.35 -6.76
N GLU A 418 5.23 7.78 -7.81
CA GLU A 418 5.44 7.01 -9.04
C GLU A 418 6.93 6.71 -9.20
N PHE A 419 7.34 5.49 -8.81
CA PHE A 419 8.71 5.03 -8.99
C PHE A 419 8.97 4.68 -10.44
N VAL A 420 10.18 4.98 -10.91
CA VAL A 420 10.73 4.52 -12.18
C VAL A 420 11.82 3.49 -11.88
N ILE A 421 11.70 2.31 -12.47
CA ILE A 421 12.65 1.20 -12.35
C ILE A 421 13.42 1.07 -13.66
N SER A 422 14.74 1.14 -13.62
CA SER A 422 15.60 1.04 -14.80
C SER A 422 16.82 0.16 -14.54
N ASP A 423 17.65 -0.02 -15.57
CA ASP A 423 18.97 -0.68 -15.50
C ASP A 423 18.94 -2.08 -14.87
N MET A 424 17.84 -2.81 -15.09
CA MET A 424 17.69 -4.20 -14.67
C MET A 424 18.78 -5.06 -15.31
N SER A 425 19.60 -5.73 -14.50
CA SER A 425 20.68 -6.59 -14.98
C SER A 425 20.20 -7.89 -15.64
N ASP A 426 19.03 -8.38 -15.23
CA ASP A 426 18.37 -9.57 -15.79
C ASP A 426 16.84 -9.46 -15.58
N ASN A 427 16.08 -10.40 -16.15
CA ASN A 427 14.65 -10.52 -15.97
C ASN A 427 14.33 -10.86 -14.51
N ALA A 428 13.69 -9.95 -13.77
CA ALA A 428 13.36 -10.17 -12.37
C ALA A 428 11.95 -9.72 -12.01
N SER A 429 11.38 -10.36 -10.98
CA SER A 429 10.13 -9.94 -10.36
C SER A 429 10.37 -8.67 -9.55
N LEU A 430 9.54 -7.64 -9.75
CA LEU A 430 9.63 -6.42 -8.95
C LEU A 430 9.19 -6.66 -7.49
N SER A 431 8.45 -7.72 -7.19
CA SER A 431 8.00 -8.03 -5.82
C SER A 431 9.15 -8.17 -4.82
N SER A 432 10.29 -8.77 -5.20
CA SER A 432 11.45 -8.91 -4.29
C SER A 432 12.08 -7.58 -3.87
N TRP A 433 11.69 -6.47 -4.51
CA TRP A 433 12.24 -5.13 -4.32
C TRP A 433 11.27 -4.15 -3.65
N PHE A 434 9.97 -4.49 -3.62
CA PHE A 434 8.91 -3.60 -3.13
C PHE A 434 7.95 -4.23 -2.11
N THR A 435 7.90 -5.56 -2.00
CA THR A 435 7.03 -6.25 -1.04
C THR A 435 7.56 -6.16 0.39
N ASP A 436 6.64 -6.03 1.37
CA ASP A 436 6.90 -6.28 2.79
C ASP A 436 6.83 -7.78 3.10
N ASN A 437 7.90 -8.35 3.65
CA ASN A 437 8.00 -9.76 4.04
C ASN A 437 8.27 -9.94 5.55
N ARG A 438 7.91 -8.94 6.37
CA ARG A 438 8.07 -9.02 7.83
C ARG A 438 7.14 -10.06 8.48
N GLY A 439 5.97 -10.33 7.89
CA GLY A 439 5.04 -11.37 8.33
C GLY A 439 5.52 -12.80 8.03
N TRP A 440 5.01 -13.79 8.76
CA TRP A 440 5.30 -15.20 8.45
C TRP A 440 4.38 -15.69 7.33
N GLY A 441 4.93 -16.06 6.18
CA GLY A 441 4.13 -16.58 5.07
C GLY A 441 3.46 -15.51 4.24
N LEU A 442 2.13 -15.36 4.35
CA LEU A 442 1.28 -14.53 3.48
C LEU A 442 0.66 -13.33 4.22
N ASP A 443 1.31 -12.88 5.29
CA ASP A 443 0.80 -11.81 6.12
C ASP A 443 1.26 -10.42 5.64
N ASN A 444 0.45 -9.39 5.88
CA ASN A 444 0.82 -8.00 5.61
C ASN A 444 1.62 -7.37 6.76
N ALA A 445 1.99 -6.09 6.62
CA ALA A 445 2.73 -5.31 7.63
C ALA A 445 2.07 -5.26 9.02
N ARG A 446 0.76 -5.52 9.09
CA ARG A 446 -0.03 -5.52 10.33
C ARG A 446 -0.11 -6.91 10.97
N GLY A 447 0.47 -7.93 10.34
CA GLY A 447 0.38 -9.33 10.75
C GLY A 447 -0.95 -10.00 10.35
N GLU A 448 -1.70 -9.40 9.43
CA GLU A 448 -2.97 -9.97 8.96
C GLU A 448 -2.70 -10.90 7.78
N SER A 449 -3.32 -12.08 7.76
CA SER A 449 -3.16 -13.01 6.66
C SER A 449 -4.00 -12.59 5.47
N VAL A 450 -3.34 -12.30 4.35
CA VAL A 450 -4.02 -11.72 3.19
C VAL A 450 -3.78 -12.48 1.88
N GLY A 451 -3.21 -13.69 1.98
CA GLY A 451 -2.98 -14.60 0.85
C GLY A 451 -1.86 -14.14 -0.07
N VAL A 452 -1.77 -14.70 -1.28
CA VAL A 452 -0.70 -14.41 -2.27
C VAL A 452 -0.57 -12.92 -2.65
N ALA A 453 -1.61 -12.15 -2.36
CA ALA A 453 -1.68 -10.72 -2.57
C ALA A 453 -0.71 -9.90 -1.70
N SER A 454 -0.39 -10.33 -0.47
CA SER A 454 0.61 -9.62 0.36
C SER A 454 1.98 -9.69 -0.29
N ILE A 455 2.37 -10.86 -0.80
CA ILE A 455 3.73 -11.13 -1.23
C ILE A 455 4.08 -10.54 -2.61
N GLN A 456 3.10 -10.00 -3.33
CA GLN A 456 3.31 -9.41 -4.66
C GLN A 456 2.88 -7.94 -4.77
N ALA A 457 2.61 -7.27 -3.64
CA ALA A 457 2.25 -5.86 -3.62
C ALA A 457 3.47 -4.97 -3.34
N ALA A 458 3.43 -3.70 -3.76
CA ALA A 458 4.38 -2.68 -3.34
C ALA A 458 4.09 -2.18 -1.90
N SER A 459 4.03 -3.12 -0.95
CA SER A 459 3.62 -2.89 0.45
C SER A 459 4.78 -2.54 1.40
N GLY A 460 6.01 -2.88 1.03
CA GLY A 460 7.22 -2.79 1.88
C GLY A 460 8.05 -1.54 1.63
N VAL A 461 7.42 -0.47 1.15
CA VAL A 461 8.06 0.82 0.95
C VAL A 461 7.37 1.85 1.82
N THR A 462 8.10 2.38 2.78
CA THR A 462 7.58 3.25 3.85
C THR A 462 8.14 4.66 3.71
N LEU A 463 7.45 5.66 4.25
CA LEU A 463 8.09 6.94 4.56
C LEU A 463 8.71 6.87 5.94
N LEU A 464 9.82 7.58 6.15
CA LEU A 464 10.39 7.84 7.46
C LEU A 464 10.06 9.26 7.90
N SER A 465 9.18 9.39 8.90
CA SER A 465 8.79 10.69 9.46
C SER A 465 8.55 10.57 10.97
N GLY A 466 8.99 11.57 11.74
CA GLY A 466 8.82 11.61 13.20
C GLY A 466 9.44 10.43 13.97
N GLY A 467 10.43 9.75 13.39
CA GLY A 467 11.02 8.52 13.95
C GLY A 467 10.13 7.26 13.82
N SER A 468 9.15 7.31 12.92
CA SER A 468 8.28 6.19 12.58
C SER A 468 8.39 5.81 11.10
N TYR A 469 8.21 4.52 10.82
CA TYR A 469 7.82 4.02 9.52
C TYR A 469 6.34 4.35 9.29
N VAL A 470 6.05 5.03 8.19
CA VAL A 470 4.71 5.35 7.73
C VAL A 470 4.43 4.47 6.51
N PHE A 471 3.50 3.55 6.65
CA PHE A 471 3.20 2.56 5.62
C PHE A 471 2.32 3.16 4.52
N PRO A 472 2.27 2.55 3.33
CA PRO A 472 1.26 2.89 2.34
C PRO A 472 -0.13 2.86 2.98
N VAL A 473 -1.00 3.81 2.62
CA VAL A 473 -2.40 3.75 3.08
C VAL A 473 -3.02 2.46 2.59
N ASP A 474 -3.92 1.87 3.35
CA ASP A 474 -4.55 0.60 3.00
C ASP A 474 -6.05 0.64 3.24
N TYR A 475 -6.76 -0.39 2.81
CA TYR A 475 -8.20 -0.50 2.99
C TYR A 475 -8.61 -1.96 3.16
N LEU A 476 -9.75 -2.20 3.80
CA LEU A 476 -10.30 -3.54 4.00
C LEU A 476 -11.40 -3.83 2.98
N PRO A 477 -11.17 -4.72 1.99
CA PRO A 477 -12.23 -5.21 1.13
C PRO A 477 -13.36 -5.89 1.94
N PRO A 478 -14.64 -5.75 1.53
CA PRO A 478 -15.73 -6.47 2.15
C PRO A 478 -15.50 -7.99 2.09
N GLY A 479 -15.58 -8.65 3.24
CA GLY A 479 -15.39 -10.10 3.37
C GLY A 479 -13.94 -10.58 3.30
N ALA A 480 -12.94 -9.70 3.25
CA ALA A 480 -11.53 -10.10 3.33
C ALA A 480 -11.04 -10.19 4.78
N ASP A 481 -10.07 -11.08 5.00
CA ASP A 481 -9.44 -11.29 6.31
C ASP A 481 -8.30 -10.30 6.63
N GLY A 482 -7.93 -9.45 5.68
CA GLY A 482 -7.00 -8.36 5.95
C GLY A 482 -6.85 -7.33 4.83
N ARG A 483 -6.12 -6.26 5.16
CA ARG A 483 -6.08 -5.03 4.37
C ARG A 483 -5.20 -5.15 3.13
N ARG A 484 -5.58 -4.39 2.10
CA ARG A 484 -4.86 -4.23 0.83
C ARG A 484 -4.20 -2.86 0.81
N PRO A 485 -2.90 -2.74 0.50
CA PRO A 485 -2.27 -1.44 0.33
C PRO A 485 -2.86 -0.73 -0.90
N LEU A 486 -2.96 0.59 -0.82
CA LEU A 486 -3.20 1.46 -1.96
C LEU A 486 -1.87 1.68 -2.70
N ALA A 487 -1.40 0.60 -3.28
CA ALA A 487 -0.18 0.51 -4.04
C ALA A 487 -0.42 -0.46 -5.21
N ASP A 488 0.57 -0.57 -6.10
CA ASP A 488 0.51 -1.60 -7.12
C ASP A 488 0.46 -2.99 -6.47
N LEU A 489 -0.50 -3.76 -6.94
CA LEU A 489 -0.71 -5.15 -6.57
C LEU A 489 -0.24 -6.03 -7.74
N TYR A 490 0.22 -7.23 -7.42
CA TYR A 490 0.70 -8.20 -8.40
C TYR A 490 1.79 -7.60 -9.31
N LEU A 491 2.87 -7.13 -8.70
CA LEU A 491 4.00 -6.55 -9.40
C LEU A 491 4.56 -7.50 -10.46
N ALA A 492 4.47 -7.09 -11.72
CA ALA A 492 4.95 -7.88 -12.85
C ALA A 492 6.47 -8.06 -12.84
N SER A 493 6.93 -9.09 -13.55
CA SER A 493 8.35 -9.20 -13.92
C SER A 493 8.70 -8.16 -14.97
N LEU A 494 9.90 -7.62 -14.87
CA LEU A 494 10.45 -6.65 -15.80
C LEU A 494 11.59 -7.31 -16.59
N GLY A 495 11.63 -7.07 -17.91
CA GLY A 495 12.69 -7.59 -18.77
C GLY A 495 14.00 -6.81 -18.62
N ALA A 496 15.14 -7.46 -18.85
CA ALA A 496 16.44 -6.79 -18.87
C ALA A 496 16.43 -5.62 -19.87
N GLY A 497 16.95 -4.46 -19.44
CA GLY A 497 16.97 -3.24 -20.26
C GLY A 497 15.62 -2.54 -20.48
N THR A 498 14.52 -3.05 -19.91
CA THR A 498 13.22 -2.35 -19.93
C THR A 498 13.08 -1.43 -18.72
N THR A 499 12.25 -0.39 -18.87
CA THR A 499 11.88 0.50 -17.76
C THR A 499 10.52 0.09 -17.22
N GLY A 500 10.35 0.07 -15.91
CA GLY A 500 9.09 -0.23 -15.23
C GLY A 500 8.60 0.93 -14.39
N ARG A 501 7.32 0.87 -13.99
CA ARG A 501 6.72 1.78 -13.02
C ARG A 501 6.15 1.03 -11.83
N VAL A 502 6.23 1.66 -10.66
CA VAL A 502 5.56 1.20 -9.43
C VAL A 502 4.87 2.39 -8.77
N CYS A 503 3.60 2.23 -8.43
CA CYS A 503 2.76 3.27 -7.84
C CYS A 503 2.48 2.93 -6.37
N VAL A 504 2.66 3.91 -5.48
CA VAL A 504 2.40 3.76 -4.04
C VAL A 504 1.76 5.04 -3.52
N VAL A 505 0.76 4.92 -2.63
CA VAL A 505 0.13 6.05 -1.96
C VAL A 505 0.38 5.96 -0.45
N TRP A 506 0.87 7.04 0.14
CA TRP A 506 1.09 7.19 1.58
C TRP A 506 0.18 8.26 2.17
N PRO A 507 -0.05 8.28 3.49
CA PRO A 507 -0.63 9.44 4.12
C PRO A 507 0.37 10.62 4.06
N ASP A 508 -0.16 11.84 3.99
CA ASP A 508 0.65 13.06 4.01
C ASP A 508 1.27 13.28 5.40
N THR A 509 2.59 13.36 5.44
CA THR A 509 3.37 13.63 6.65
C THR A 509 3.46 15.14 6.95
N GLY A 510 3.03 15.98 6.01
CA GLY A 510 3.08 17.44 6.11
C GLY A 510 4.46 18.04 5.79
N GLU A 511 5.46 17.22 5.47
CA GLU A 511 6.82 17.63 5.13
C GLU A 511 6.91 18.07 3.66
N ASP A 512 7.81 19.00 3.33
CA ASP A 512 8.06 19.44 1.94
C ASP A 512 9.03 18.52 1.19
N THR A 513 9.69 17.64 1.91
CA THR A 513 10.56 16.58 1.39
C THR A 513 10.40 15.33 2.24
N VAL A 514 10.33 14.16 1.62
CA VAL A 514 10.20 12.88 2.33
C VAL A 514 11.43 12.00 2.16
N ILE A 515 11.64 11.12 3.15
CA ILE A 515 12.57 10.00 3.06
C ILE A 515 11.75 8.75 2.80
N VAL A 516 12.04 8.05 1.71
CA VAL A 516 11.43 6.76 1.38
C VAL A 516 12.40 5.65 1.75
N ASP A 517 11.96 4.71 2.58
CA ASP A 517 12.78 3.64 3.11
C ASP A 517 12.16 2.26 2.85
N ARG A 518 13.00 1.37 2.31
CA ARG A 518 12.79 -0.07 2.36
C ARG A 518 13.74 -0.65 3.42
N PRO A 519 13.23 -0.99 4.61
CA PRO A 519 14.05 -1.42 5.73
C PRO A 519 14.56 -2.87 5.59
N ALA A 520 15.55 -3.23 6.41
CA ALA A 520 16.30 -4.50 6.32
C ALA A 520 15.72 -5.64 7.17
N ASP A 521 14.41 -5.72 7.34
CA ASP A 521 13.74 -6.52 8.38
C ASP A 521 12.79 -7.59 7.85
N SER A 522 13.00 -8.02 6.60
CA SER A 522 12.35 -9.22 6.05
C SER A 522 12.67 -10.47 6.87
N SER A 523 11.63 -11.25 7.21
CA SER A 523 11.77 -12.55 7.90
C SER A 523 12.16 -13.70 6.94
N ILE A 524 12.14 -13.45 5.62
CA ILE A 524 12.53 -14.42 4.59
C ILE A 524 13.96 -14.09 4.12
N ASP A 525 14.91 -14.91 4.56
CA ASP A 525 16.37 -14.71 4.48
C ASP A 525 16.98 -14.58 3.06
N ALA A 526 16.25 -14.81 1.98
CA ALA A 526 16.81 -14.86 0.62
C ALA A 526 16.59 -13.59 -0.24
N ALA A 527 15.68 -12.68 0.15
CA ALA A 527 15.25 -11.55 -0.69
C ALA A 527 15.37 -10.17 -0.01
N ASN A 528 15.92 -10.10 1.20
CA ASN A 528 16.05 -8.85 1.94
C ASN A 528 17.04 -7.89 1.25
N THR A 529 16.50 -6.92 0.53
CA THR A 529 17.29 -5.97 -0.26
C THR A 529 16.89 -4.55 0.14
N PRO A 530 17.43 -4.03 1.27
CA PRO A 530 17.10 -2.70 1.75
C PRO A 530 17.66 -1.62 0.82
N TRP A 531 16.96 -0.49 0.75
CA TRP A 531 17.40 0.69 0.01
C TRP A 531 16.67 1.93 0.54
N ARG A 532 17.23 3.11 0.28
CA ARG A 532 16.65 4.39 0.69
C ARG A 532 16.74 5.44 -0.40
N LEU A 533 15.67 6.23 -0.54
CA LEU A 533 15.69 7.48 -1.25
C LEU A 533 15.53 8.63 -0.26
N THR A 534 16.46 9.59 -0.28
CA THR A 534 16.42 10.81 0.53
C THR A 534 15.93 12.00 -0.29
N ASP A 535 15.58 13.11 0.36
CA ASP A 535 15.36 14.39 -0.33
C ASP A 535 14.34 14.31 -1.48
N VAL A 536 13.34 13.44 -1.38
CA VAL A 536 12.28 13.31 -2.39
C VAL A 536 11.37 14.54 -2.24
N PRO A 537 11.28 15.43 -3.23
CA PRO A 537 10.44 16.62 -3.14
C PRO A 537 8.95 16.26 -3.04
N VAL A 538 8.23 16.99 -2.20
CA VAL A 538 6.76 16.96 -2.15
C VAL A 538 6.22 18.15 -2.93
N VAL A 539 5.45 17.90 -3.97
CA VAL A 539 4.85 18.94 -4.81
C VAL A 539 3.34 18.96 -4.65
N ALA A 540 2.73 20.15 -4.66
CA ALA A 540 1.28 20.27 -4.75
C ALA A 540 0.84 19.86 -6.17
N GLY A 541 -0.27 19.13 -6.29
CA GLY A 541 -0.79 18.78 -7.62
C GLY A 541 -2.27 18.53 -7.67
#